data_AF-A0A5S3YHB1-F1
#
_entry.id   AF-A0A5S3YHB1-F1
#
_cell.length_a   1.000
_cell.length_b   1.000
_cell.length_c   1.000
_cell.angle_alpha   90.00
_cell.angle_beta   90.00
_cell.angle_gamma   90.00
#
_symmetry.space_group_name_H-M   'P 1'
#
loop_
_entity.id
_entity.type
_entity.pdbx_description
1 polymer ?
#
loop_
_entity_poly.entity_id
_entity_poly.type
_entity_poly.pdbx_seq_one_letter_code
_entity_poly.pdbx_strand_id
1 'polypeptide(L)' 'VYDLAIGSEVIVPASCCPIVMYALQMAGYQVVLADVDTATLNSDVSHIKSVYTNQTRAILAVHAYGRVGDISNILS' A
#
# COMPACT_ATOMS: atom_id res chain seq x y z
N VAL A 1 19.05 -7.64 -1.37
CA VAL A 1 17.93 -8.03 -0.49
C VAL A 1 17.45 -6.75 0.16
N TYR A 2 16.19 -6.36 -0.04
CA TYR A 2 15.64 -5.19 0.65
C TYR A 2 15.45 -5.54 2.13
N ASP A 3 15.89 -4.66 3.02
CA ASP A 3 15.75 -4.87 4.46
C ASP A 3 14.33 -4.46 4.90
N LEU A 4 13.42 -5.44 4.92
CA LEU A 4 12.05 -5.29 5.38
C LEU A 4 11.87 -6.02 6.72
N ALA A 5 12.43 -5.44 7.77
CA ALA A 5 12.38 -6.00 9.13
C ALA A 5 10.93 -6.16 9.63
N ILE A 6 10.68 -7.16 10.48
CA ILE A 6 9.41 -7.33 11.18
C ILE A 6 9.07 -6.05 11.96
N GLY A 7 7.81 -5.64 11.93
CA GLY A 7 7.34 -4.38 12.51
C GLY A 7 7.46 -3.17 11.58
N SER A 8 8.05 -3.33 10.38
CA SER A 8 8.11 -2.25 9.39
C SER A 8 6.72 -1.80 8.97
N GLU A 9 6.61 -0.49 8.71
CA GLU A 9 5.39 0.14 8.21
C GLU A 9 5.21 -0.13 6.71
N VAL A 10 4.03 -0.65 6.35
CA VAL A 10 3.64 -0.98 4.98
C VAL A 10 2.34 -0.25 4.66
N ILE A 11 2.37 0.61 3.64
CA ILE A 11 1.17 1.29 3.16
C ILE A 11 0.37 0.33 2.29
N VAL A 12 -0.94 0.23 2.52
CA VAL A 12 -1.86 -0.67 1.83
C VAL A 12 -3.12 0.10 1.40
N PRO A 13 -3.67 -0.10 0.19
CA PRO A 13 -4.93 0.51 -0.20
C PRO A 13 -6.07 0.06 0.73
N ALA A 14 -6.88 1.02 1.17
CA ALA A 14 -8.03 0.80 2.04
C ALA A 14 -9.10 -0.07 1.37
N SER A 15 -9.14 -0.07 0.04
CA SER A 15 -9.96 -0.97 -0.77
C SER A 15 -9.07 -2.00 -1.48
N CYS A 16 -8.98 -3.20 -0.90
CA CYS A 16 -8.37 -4.38 -1.53
C CYS A 16 -8.95 -5.66 -0.94
N CYS A 17 -8.49 -6.83 -1.43
CA CYS A 17 -8.87 -8.10 -0.83
C CYS A 17 -8.40 -8.16 0.63
N PRO A 18 -9.29 -8.28 1.64
CA PRO A 18 -8.91 -8.16 3.05
C PRO A 18 -7.83 -9.14 3.50
N ILE A 19 -7.74 -10.31 2.85
CA ILE A 19 -6.71 -11.32 3.17
C ILE A 19 -5.29 -10.80 2.96
N VAL A 20 -5.08 -9.84 2.07
CA VAL A 20 -3.75 -9.25 1.80
C VAL A 20 -3.28 -8.44 3.00
N MET A 21 -4.17 -7.59 3.55
CA MET A 21 -3.90 -6.85 4.77
C MET A 21 -3.65 -7.79 5.95
N TYR A 22 -4.49 -8.81 6.13
CA TYR A 22 -4.32 -9.77 7.22
C TYR A 22 -3.02 -10.55 7.11
N ALA A 23 -2.60 -10.92 5.89
CA ALA A 23 -1.33 -11.60 5.69
C ALA A 23 -0.13 -10.75 6.14
N LEU A 24 -0.15 -9.43 5.87
CA LEU A 24 0.89 -8.52 6.36
C LEU A 24 0.89 -8.42 7.89
N GLN A 25 -0.28 -8.26 8.51
CA GLN A 25 -0.41 -8.20 9.97
C GLN A 25 0.04 -9.50 10.64
N MET A 26 -0.35 -10.65 10.09
CA MET A 26 0.08 -11.97 10.58
C MET A 26 1.59 -12.21 10.42
N ALA A 27 2.21 -11.63 9.40
CA ALA A 27 3.66 -11.64 9.23
C ALA A 27 4.38 -10.65 10.17
N GLY A 28 3.65 -9.87 10.96
CA GLY A 28 4.18 -8.94 11.95
C GLY A 28 4.51 -7.55 11.40
N TYR A 29 3.95 -7.16 10.24
CA TYR A 29 4.11 -5.80 9.70
C TYR A 29 3.05 -4.84 10.24
N GLN A 30 3.40 -3.56 10.30
CA GLN A 30 2.49 -2.49 10.67
C GLN A 30 1.80 -1.96 9.42
N VAL A 31 0.49 -2.16 9.32
CA VAL A 31 -0.30 -1.69 8.16
C VAL A 31 -0.75 -0.25 8.37
N VAL A 32 -0.49 0.59 7.36
CA VAL A 32 -1.06 1.94 7.25
C VAL A 32 -1.96 1.98 6.03
N LEU A 33 -3.21 2.41 6.21
CA LEU A 33 -4.17 2.46 5.12
C LEU A 33 -4.04 3.77 4.34
N ALA A 34 -3.98 3.67 3.01
CA ALA A 34 -4.13 4.79 2.10
C ALA A 34 -5.42 4.63 1.28
N ASP A 35 -6.15 5.71 1.03
CA ASP A 35 -7.37 5.65 0.25
C ASP A 35 -7.11 5.29 -1.24
N VAL A 36 -8.17 4.99 -1.96
CA VAL A 36 -8.15 4.67 -3.39
C VAL A 36 -8.80 5.75 -4.21
N ASP A 37 -8.36 5.90 -5.45
CA ASP A 37 -9.05 6.73 -6.42
C ASP A 37 -10.41 6.09 -6.76
N THR A 38 -11.51 6.83 -6.58
CA THR A 38 -12.87 6.29 -6.75
C THR A 38 -13.23 5.91 -8.18
N ALA A 39 -12.52 6.42 -9.19
CA ALA A 39 -12.74 6.10 -10.59
C ALA A 39 -12.00 4.83 -11.04
N THR A 40 -10.84 4.54 -10.43
CA THR A 40 -9.98 3.41 -10.81
C THR A 40 -9.95 2.27 -9.79
N LEU A 41 -10.27 2.58 -8.53
CA LEU A 41 -10.13 1.73 -7.34
C LEU A 41 -8.69 1.27 -7.06
N ASN A 42 -7.71 1.86 -7.74
CA ASN A 42 -6.30 1.73 -7.42
C ASN A 42 -5.91 2.75 -6.35
N SER A 43 -4.73 2.57 -5.74
CA SER A 43 -4.23 3.47 -4.71
C SER A 43 -4.22 4.94 -5.17
N ASP A 44 -4.76 5.84 -4.36
CA ASP A 44 -4.61 7.27 -4.57
C ASP A 44 -3.19 7.70 -4.19
N VAL A 45 -2.41 8.14 -5.18
CA VAL A 45 -1.02 8.58 -5.00
C VAL A 45 -0.92 9.75 -4.03
N SER A 46 -1.89 10.67 -4.04
CA SER A 46 -1.91 11.82 -3.14
C SER A 46 -2.11 11.36 -1.70
N HIS A 47 -2.99 10.37 -1.49
CA HIS A 47 -3.24 9.83 -0.17
C HIS A 47 -2.10 8.94 0.34
N ILE A 48 -1.40 8.22 -0.55
CA ILE A 48 -0.13 7.55 -0.21
C ILE A 48 0.86 8.59 0.33
N LYS A 49 1.05 9.70 -0.39
CA LYS A 49 1.99 10.76 0.02
C LYS A 49 1.60 11.41 1.36
N SER A 50 0.32 11.53 1.66
CA SER A 50 -0.13 12.12 2.94
C SER A 50 0.08 11.20 4.15
N VAL A 51 0.07 9.87 3.96
CA VAL A 51 0.30 8.91 5.05
C VAL A 51 1.74 8.40 5.12
N TYR A 52 2.56 8.72 4.11
CA TYR A 52 3.97 8.35 4.07
C TYR A 52 4.75 9.01 5.22
N THR A 53 5.61 8.22 5.86
CA THR A 53 6.50 8.69 6.92
C THR A 53 7.92 8.17 6.71
N ASN A 54 8.87 8.65 7.50
CA ASN A 54 10.23 8.10 7.52
C ASN A 54 10.29 6.64 8.03
N GLN A 55 9.19 6.10 8.56
CA GLN A 55 9.07 4.70 8.98
C GLN A 55 8.55 3.79 7.87
N THR A 56 7.93 4.34 6.83
CA THR A 56 7.42 3.57 5.69
C THR A 56 8.56 2.82 5.00
N ARG A 57 8.45 1.49 4.91
CA ARG A 57 9.46 0.63 4.25
C ARG A 57 8.95 -0.03 2.98
N ALA A 58 7.65 -0.13 2.81
CA ALA A 58 7.05 -0.68 1.61
C ALA A 58 5.68 -0.05 1.33
N ILE A 59 5.28 -0.11 0.05
CA ILE A 59 3.94 0.23 -0.42
C ILE A 59 3.43 -1.00 -1.17
N LEU A 60 2.28 -1.53 -0.76
CA LEU A 60 1.57 -2.58 -1.47
C LEU A 60 0.60 -1.93 -2.45
N ALA A 61 0.96 -1.90 -3.73
CA ALA A 61 0.07 -1.45 -4.80
C ALA A 61 -0.82 -2.61 -5.29
N VAL A 62 -2.06 -2.28 -5.68
CA VAL A 62 -3.01 -3.24 -6.27
C VAL A 62 -3.32 -2.83 -7.72
N HIS A 63 -3.62 -3.81 -8.57
CA HIS A 63 -4.17 -3.62 -9.91
C HIS A 63 -5.64 -4.03 -9.90
N ALA A 64 -6.50 -3.13 -9.41
CA ALA A 64 -7.88 -3.40 -9.11
C ALA A 64 -8.64 -3.84 -10.37
N TYR A 65 -9.30 -4.99 -10.31
CA TYR A 65 -10.12 -5.53 -11.39
C TYR A 65 -9.40 -5.62 -12.76
N GLY A 66 -8.09 -5.87 -12.75
CA GLY A 66 -7.28 -5.95 -13.97
C GLY A 66 -6.86 -4.59 -14.54
N ARG A 67 -7.18 -3.48 -13.87
CA ARG A 67 -6.75 -2.14 -14.25
C ARG A 67 -5.37 -1.87 -13.65
N VAL A 68 -4.40 -1.55 -14.51
CA VAL A 68 -3.04 -1.22 -14.09
C VAL A 68 -3.06 0.02 -13.19
N GLY A 69 -2.44 -0.11 -12.01
CA GLY A 69 -2.26 0.99 -11.06
C GLY A 69 -1.16 1.95 -11.51
N ASP A 70 -1.18 3.16 -11.00
CA ASP A 70 -0.24 4.22 -11.36
C ASP A 70 1.12 4.04 -10.67
N ILE A 71 1.84 2.97 -11.04
CA ILE A 71 3.12 2.60 -10.44
C ILE A 71 4.18 3.68 -10.64
N SER A 72 4.17 4.36 -11.79
CA SER A 72 5.13 5.42 -12.10
C SER A 72 5.05 6.57 -11.09
N ASN A 73 3.85 7.01 -10.75
CA ASN A 73 3.66 8.09 -9.77
C ASN A 73 3.77 7.61 -8.31
N ILE A 74 3.64 6.30 -8.04
CA ILE A 74 3.97 5.72 -6.72
C ILE A 74 5.49 5.71 -6.49
N LEU A 75 6.28 5.47 -7.55
CA LEU A 75 7.74 5.39 -7.47
C LEU A 75 8.46 6.76 -7.56
N SER A 76 7.73 7.83 -7.91
CA SER A 76 8.26 9.20 -8.05
C SER A 76 8.33 9.97 -6.73
#